data_AF-A0A7S3GTT1-F1
#
_entry.id   AF-A0A7S3GTT1-F1
#
_cell.length_a   1.000
_cell.length_b   1.000
_cell.length_c   1.000
_cell.angle_alpha   90.00
_cell.angle_beta   90.00
_cell.angle_gamma   90.00
#
_symmetry.space_group_name_H-M   'P 1'
#
loop_
_entity.id
_entity.type
_entity.pdbx_description
1 polymer ?
#
loop_
_entity_poly.entity_id
_entity_poly.type
_entity_poly.pdbx_seq_one_letter_code
_entity_poly.pdbx_strand_id
1 'polypeptide(L)'
;RMIEEGAVQGNWVFLANCHLMLSWMPTLEKMIGSLVEGNPHPKFRLWLSSSPDPQFPIAILQRGIKMTTEPPKGLRSNLLTLYNTISEEQFARCSHQSTYKRLLFSLVWFHAILLERRKFKSLGFNIPYDFNESDFAICHDLIIVFLDEYPDRVPFDAMKYLIAEANYGGR
;
A
#
# COMPACT_ATOMS: atom_id res chain seq x y z
N ARG A 1 -12.11 -4.07 26.38
CA ARG A 1 -13.26 -3.18 26.09
C ARG A 1 -13.85 -3.37 24.70
N MET A 2 -13.29 -2.81 23.61
CA MET A 2 -13.93 -2.90 22.27
C MET A 2 -14.15 -4.34 21.77
N ILE A 3 -13.22 -5.25 22.10
CA ILE A 3 -13.33 -6.67 21.75
C ILE A 3 -14.52 -7.33 22.47
N GLU A 4 -14.68 -7.07 23.77
CA GLU A 4 -15.75 -7.64 24.60
C GLU A 4 -17.11 -7.07 24.19
N GLU A 5 -17.20 -5.74 24.03
CA GLU A 5 -18.41 -5.08 23.54
C GLU A 5 -18.79 -5.59 22.15
N GLY A 6 -17.81 -5.72 21.26
CA GLY A 6 -18.03 -6.27 19.92
C GLY A 6 -18.49 -7.72 19.95
N ALA A 7 -17.95 -8.55 20.84
CA ALA A 7 -18.33 -9.94 20.99
C ALA A 7 -19.79 -10.10 21.46
N VAL A 8 -20.31 -9.17 22.27
CA VAL A 8 -21.72 -9.16 22.69
C VAL A 8 -22.63 -8.61 21.60
N GLN A 9 -22.24 -7.50 20.96
CA GLN A 9 -23.09 -6.79 19.99
C GLN A 9 -23.01 -7.36 18.57
N GLY A 10 -22.02 -8.19 18.26
CA GLY A 10 -21.79 -8.72 16.92
C GLY A 10 -21.01 -7.80 15.98
N ASN A 11 -20.28 -6.82 16.53
CA ASN A 11 -19.52 -5.85 15.74
C ASN A 11 -18.24 -6.46 15.16
N TRP A 12 -17.64 -5.76 14.20
CA TRP A 12 -16.34 -6.13 13.66
C TRP A 12 -15.27 -5.29 14.36
N VAL A 13 -14.23 -5.96 14.85
CA VAL A 13 -13.09 -5.30 15.50
C VAL A 13 -11.84 -5.60 14.67
N PHE A 14 -11.16 -4.55 14.23
CA PHE A 14 -9.92 -4.64 13.48
C PHE A 14 -8.76 -4.10 14.31
N LEU A 15 -7.78 -4.96 14.59
CA LEU A 15 -6.52 -4.60 15.24
C LEU A 15 -5.44 -4.47 14.17
N ALA A 16 -5.04 -3.23 13.89
CA ALA A 16 -4.01 -2.95 12.90
C ALA A 16 -2.60 -3.04 13.51
N ASN A 17 -1.64 -3.51 12.71
CA ASN A 17 -0.21 -3.46 12.99
C ASN A 17 0.22 -4.16 14.31
N CYS A 18 -0.30 -5.35 14.57
CA CYS A 18 -0.08 -6.07 15.83
C CYS A 18 1.40 -6.37 16.15
N HIS A 19 2.26 -6.53 15.14
CA HIS A 19 3.72 -6.63 15.29
C HIS A 19 4.37 -5.44 16.02
N LEU A 20 3.71 -4.27 16.10
CA LEU A 20 4.20 -3.13 16.86
C LEU A 20 3.88 -3.22 18.37
N MET A 21 3.06 -4.20 18.78
CA MET A 21 2.59 -4.33 20.16
C MET A 21 2.70 -5.76 20.70
N LEU A 22 3.84 -6.41 20.42
CA LEU A 22 4.11 -7.82 20.76
C LEU A 22 3.95 -8.12 22.26
N SER A 23 4.33 -7.19 23.13
CA SER A 23 4.21 -7.33 24.58
C SER A 23 2.76 -7.49 25.07
N TRP A 24 1.78 -6.99 24.33
CA TRP A 24 0.36 -7.10 24.67
C TRP A 24 -0.30 -8.35 24.07
N MET A 25 0.31 -8.97 23.06
CA MET A 25 -0.28 -10.11 22.35
C MET A 25 -0.60 -11.33 23.25
N PRO A 26 0.15 -11.64 24.33
CA PRO A 26 -0.25 -12.68 25.29
C PRO A 26 -1.58 -12.37 26.00
N THR A 27 -1.89 -11.10 26.22
CA THR A 27 -3.19 -10.67 26.78
C THR A 27 -4.30 -10.89 25.76
N LEU A 28 -4.04 -10.59 24.49
CA LEU A 28 -4.98 -10.87 23.40
C LEU A 28 -5.26 -12.37 23.25
N GLU A 29 -4.23 -13.21 23.36
CA GLU A 29 -4.38 -14.67 23.32
C GLU A 29 -5.34 -15.17 24.40
N LYS A 30 -5.19 -14.69 25.63
CA LYS A 30 -6.10 -15.02 26.74
C LYS A 30 -7.53 -14.56 26.45
N MET A 31 -7.71 -13.35 25.94
CA MET A 31 -9.03 -12.83 25.54
C MET A 31 -9.67 -13.71 24.46
N ILE A 32 -8.91 -14.11 23.43
CA ILE A 32 -9.40 -15.03 22.39
C ILE A 32 -9.80 -16.38 22.99
N GLY A 33 -9.05 -16.90 23.96
CA GLY A 33 -9.43 -18.11 24.72
C GLY A 33 -10.81 -17.98 25.36
N SER A 34 -11.03 -16.92 26.14
CA SER A 34 -12.30 -16.66 26.79
C SER A 34 -13.45 -16.42 25.80
N LEU A 35 -13.19 -15.79 24.66
CA LEU A 35 -14.20 -15.59 23.62
C LEU A 35 -14.68 -16.90 23.00
N VAL A 36 -13.79 -17.85 22.77
CA VAL A 36 -14.16 -19.15 22.19
C VAL A 36 -15.04 -19.95 23.15
N GLU A 37 -14.76 -19.88 24.45
CA GLU A 37 -15.56 -20.55 25.50
C GLU A 37 -16.90 -19.83 25.75
N GLY A 38 -16.92 -18.50 25.61
CA GLY A 38 -18.06 -17.64 25.96
C GLY A 38 -19.20 -17.56 24.94
N ASN A 39 -19.16 -18.36 23.86
CA ASN A 39 -20.17 -18.37 22.78
C ASN A 39 -20.50 -16.95 22.25
N PRO A 40 -19.57 -16.30 21.52
CA PRO A 40 -19.70 -14.91 21.12
C PRO A 40 -20.82 -14.75 20.08
N HIS A 41 -21.31 -13.52 19.91
CA HIS A 41 -22.38 -13.24 18.96
C HIS A 41 -22.03 -13.76 17.55
N PRO A 42 -22.91 -14.49 16.84
CA PRO A 42 -22.57 -15.16 15.57
C PRO A 42 -22.03 -14.25 14.45
N LYS A 43 -22.38 -12.97 14.48
CA LYS A 43 -21.91 -11.95 13.52
C LYS A 43 -20.57 -11.30 13.89
N PHE A 44 -20.07 -11.51 15.11
CA PHE A 44 -18.81 -10.93 15.58
C PHE A 44 -17.64 -11.40 14.71
N ARG A 45 -16.72 -10.49 14.36
CA ARG A 45 -15.47 -10.82 13.68
C ARG A 45 -14.33 -10.04 14.32
N LEU A 46 -13.25 -10.74 14.66
CA LEU A 46 -11.99 -10.16 15.10
C LEU A 46 -10.97 -10.31 13.97
N TRP A 47 -10.51 -9.19 13.43
CA TRP A 47 -9.49 -9.13 12.37
C TRP A 47 -8.20 -8.56 12.94
N LEU A 48 -7.08 -9.10 12.48
CA LEU A 48 -5.73 -8.65 12.86
C LEU A 48 -4.93 -8.40 11.59
N SER A 49 -4.17 -7.31 11.54
CA SER A 49 -3.09 -7.15 10.56
C SER A 49 -1.74 -7.16 11.25
N SER A 50 -0.77 -7.87 10.69
CA SER A 50 0.59 -7.95 11.23
C SER A 50 1.60 -8.29 10.15
N SER A 51 2.78 -7.68 10.23
CA SER A 51 3.98 -8.20 9.56
C SER A 51 4.43 -9.49 10.27
N PRO A 52 5.11 -10.42 9.55
CA PRO A 52 5.70 -11.60 10.17
C PRO A 52 6.71 -11.21 11.25
N ASP A 53 6.55 -11.75 12.45
CA ASP A 53 7.47 -11.54 13.57
C ASP A 53 7.64 -12.85 14.37
N PRO A 54 8.87 -13.29 14.68
CA PRO A 54 9.11 -14.52 15.44
C PRO A 54 8.50 -14.55 16.85
N GLN A 55 8.26 -13.39 17.47
CA GLN A 55 7.68 -13.26 18.80
C GLN A 55 6.15 -13.23 18.78
N PHE A 56 5.53 -13.19 17.60
CA PHE A 56 4.08 -13.19 17.48
C PHE A 56 3.49 -14.50 18.03
N PRO A 57 2.46 -14.48 18.91
CA PRO A 57 1.98 -15.69 19.55
C PRO A 57 1.46 -16.75 18.58
N ILE A 58 2.10 -17.92 18.61
CA ILE A 58 1.75 -19.07 17.76
C ILE A 58 0.31 -19.53 18.02
N ALA A 59 -0.19 -19.43 19.25
CA ALA A 59 -1.55 -19.83 19.59
C ALA A 59 -2.62 -19.02 18.85
N ILE A 60 -2.41 -17.71 18.68
CA ILE A 60 -3.29 -16.84 17.88
C ILE A 60 -3.25 -17.29 16.41
N LEU A 61 -2.05 -17.55 15.89
CA LEU A 61 -1.87 -18.06 14.53
C LEU A 61 -2.53 -19.42 14.34
N GLN A 62 -2.47 -20.34 15.31
CA GLN A 62 -3.10 -21.65 15.20
C GLN A 62 -4.63 -21.56 15.18
N ARG A 63 -5.22 -20.66 15.98
CA ARG A 63 -6.67 -20.51 16.14
C ARG A 63 -7.33 -19.61 15.08
N GLY A 64 -6.57 -18.73 14.43
CA GLY A 64 -7.09 -17.80 13.42
C GLY A 64 -7.18 -18.41 12.02
N ILE A 65 -7.81 -17.67 11.10
CA ILE A 65 -7.65 -17.86 9.65
C ILE A 65 -6.51 -16.93 9.21
N LYS A 66 -5.57 -17.45 8.40
CA LYS A 66 -4.43 -16.68 7.90
C LYS A 66 -4.66 -16.36 6.43
N MET A 67 -4.49 -15.09 6.07
CA MET A 67 -4.49 -14.62 4.69
C MET A 67 -3.24 -13.78 4.47
N THR A 68 -2.55 -14.01 3.36
CA THR A 68 -1.37 -13.25 2.96
C THR A 68 -1.77 -12.29 1.86
N THR A 69 -1.62 -10.98 2.10
CA THR A 69 -1.75 -9.95 1.07
C THR A 69 -0.39 -9.75 0.43
N GLU A 70 -0.19 -10.33 -0.76
CA GLU A 70 1.02 -10.10 -1.54
C GLU A 70 0.77 -9.03 -2.61
N PRO A 71 1.74 -8.14 -2.87
CA PRO A 71 1.63 -7.19 -3.98
C PRO A 71 1.55 -7.94 -5.33
N PRO A 72 0.89 -7.35 -6.34
CA PRO A 72 0.79 -7.94 -7.67
C PRO A 72 2.16 -8.36 -8.21
N LYS A 73 2.19 -9.52 -8.88
CA LYS A 73 3.42 -10.07 -9.44
C LYS A 73 3.48 -9.76 -10.94
N GLY A 74 4.60 -9.16 -11.34
CA GLY A 74 4.95 -8.96 -12.72
C GLY A 74 4.63 -7.55 -13.19
N LEU A 75 5.46 -7.08 -14.12
CA LEU A 75 5.40 -5.73 -14.66
C LEU A 75 4.00 -5.39 -15.21
N ARG A 76 3.41 -6.29 -16.00
CA ARG A 76 2.06 -6.10 -16.57
C ARG A 76 1.01 -5.89 -15.48
N SER A 77 1.07 -6.66 -14.39
CA SER A 77 0.11 -6.54 -13.29
C SER A 77 0.26 -5.19 -12.59
N ASN A 78 1.49 -4.74 -12.32
CA ASN A 78 1.73 -3.42 -11.71
C ASN A 78 1.22 -2.29 -12.61
N LEU A 79 1.44 -2.36 -13.93
CA LEU A 79 0.93 -1.35 -14.87
C LEU A 79 -0.60 -1.28 -14.80
N LEU A 80 -1.29 -2.42 -14.86
CA LEU A 80 -2.75 -2.47 -14.80
C LEU A 80 -3.27 -1.92 -13.47
N THR A 81 -2.65 -2.29 -12.35
CA THR A 81 -3.00 -1.75 -11.03
C THR A 81 -2.86 -0.23 -10.98
N LEU A 82 -1.75 0.32 -11.45
CA LEU A 82 -1.51 1.78 -11.48
C LEU A 82 -2.47 2.51 -12.43
N TYR A 83 -2.87 1.90 -13.55
CA TYR A 83 -3.90 2.50 -14.40
C TYR A 83 -5.27 2.48 -13.73
N ASN A 84 -5.61 1.42 -13.01
CA ASN A 84 -6.88 1.31 -12.29
C ASN A 84 -6.99 2.25 -11.08
N THR A 85 -5.87 2.79 -10.58
CA THR A 85 -5.90 3.82 -9.52
C THR A 85 -6.25 5.22 -10.05
N ILE A 86 -6.15 5.44 -11.36
CA ILE A 86 -6.41 6.74 -11.99
C ILE A 86 -7.88 6.80 -12.44
N SER A 87 -8.65 7.74 -11.91
CA SER A 87 -10.05 7.92 -12.33
C SER A 87 -10.16 8.53 -13.73
N GLU A 88 -11.30 8.32 -14.39
CA GLU A 88 -11.57 8.96 -15.69
C GLU A 88 -11.51 10.49 -15.60
N GLU A 89 -11.95 11.07 -14.48
CA GLU A 89 -11.88 12.50 -14.22
C GLU A 89 -10.44 13.00 -14.12
N GLN A 90 -9.58 12.29 -13.37
CA GLN A 90 -8.15 12.61 -13.28
C GLN A 90 -7.47 12.47 -14.64
N PHE A 91 -7.84 11.46 -15.41
CA PHE A 91 -7.31 11.25 -16.74
C PHE A 91 -7.72 12.37 -17.71
N ALA A 92 -8.94 12.90 -17.59
CA ALA A 92 -9.45 14.00 -18.39
C ALA A 92 -8.96 15.39 -17.94
N ARG A 93 -8.37 15.51 -16.74
CA ARG A 93 -7.99 16.79 -16.11
C ARG A 93 -7.06 17.65 -16.96
N CYS A 94 -6.07 17.05 -17.62
CA CYS A 94 -5.09 17.78 -18.41
C CYS A 94 -5.61 18.07 -19.83
N SER A 95 -5.50 19.32 -20.28
CA SER A 95 -5.89 19.73 -21.64
C SER A 95 -4.97 19.16 -22.72
N HIS A 96 -3.67 18.98 -22.40
CA HIS A 96 -2.63 18.48 -23.30
C HIS A 96 -2.60 16.94 -23.38
N GLN A 97 -3.75 16.33 -23.69
CA GLN A 97 -4.00 14.89 -23.61
C GLN A 97 -2.97 14.01 -24.33
N SER A 98 -2.48 14.39 -25.51
CA SER A 98 -1.51 13.58 -26.26
C SER A 98 -0.14 13.48 -25.57
N THR A 99 0.33 14.60 -25.02
CA THR A 99 1.60 14.65 -24.28
C THR A 99 1.45 14.03 -22.91
N TYR A 100 0.37 14.36 -22.20
CA TYR A 100 0.01 13.77 -20.92
C TYR A 100 0.01 12.25 -20.94
N LYS A 101 -0.68 11.61 -21.91
CA LYS A 101 -0.76 10.14 -22.00
C LYS A 101 0.62 9.48 -22.15
N ARG A 102 1.53 10.10 -22.92
CA ARG A 102 2.89 9.59 -23.13
C ARG A 102 3.75 9.72 -21.86
N LEU A 103 3.64 10.85 -21.17
CA LEU A 103 4.33 11.08 -19.90
C LEU A 103 3.78 10.18 -18.79
N LEU A 104 2.46 10.04 -18.70
CA LEU A 104 1.80 9.15 -17.75
C LEU A 104 2.25 7.70 -17.95
N PHE A 105 2.25 7.21 -19.19
CA PHE A 105 2.76 5.87 -19.47
C PHE A 105 4.23 5.71 -19.03
N SER A 106 5.05 6.71 -19.29
CA SER A 106 6.46 6.70 -18.88
C SER A 106 6.61 6.65 -17.35
N LEU A 107 5.80 7.40 -16.62
CA LEU A 107 5.78 7.39 -15.16
C LEU A 107 5.27 6.07 -14.58
N VAL A 108 4.15 5.54 -15.11
CA VAL A 108 3.58 4.25 -14.72
C VAL A 108 4.57 3.13 -14.97
N TRP A 109 5.25 3.14 -16.12
CA TRP A 109 6.32 2.19 -16.46
C TRP A 109 7.51 2.30 -15.51
N PHE A 110 7.97 3.52 -15.24
CA PHE A 110 9.06 3.78 -14.31
C PHE A 110 8.74 3.24 -12.90
N HIS A 111 7.60 3.62 -12.33
CA HIS A 111 7.16 3.15 -11.01
C HIS A 111 7.03 1.62 -10.97
N ALA A 112 6.42 1.01 -12.00
CA ALA A 112 6.26 -0.44 -12.09
C ALA A 112 7.62 -1.18 -12.14
N ILE A 113 8.63 -0.63 -12.83
CA ILE A 113 9.99 -1.16 -12.81
C ILE A 113 10.60 -1.09 -11.42
N LEU A 114 10.45 0.03 -10.70
CA LEU A 114 11.00 0.18 -9.35
C LEU A 114 10.39 -0.86 -8.39
N LEU A 115 9.06 -1.07 -8.46
CA LEU A 115 8.37 -2.09 -7.67
C LEU A 115 8.86 -3.51 -7.98
N GLU A 116 9.05 -3.87 -9.25
CA GLU A 116 9.60 -5.18 -9.62
C GLU A 116 11.08 -5.32 -9.22
N ARG A 117 11.87 -4.26 -9.39
CA ARG A 117 13.30 -4.27 -9.07
C ARG A 117 13.54 -4.47 -7.57
N ARG A 118 12.66 -3.96 -6.70
CA ARG A 118 12.72 -4.16 -5.24
C ARG A 118 12.75 -5.64 -4.84
N LYS A 119 12.14 -6.53 -5.65
CA LYS A 119 12.09 -7.98 -5.39
C LYS A 119 13.47 -8.64 -5.42
N PHE A 120 14.44 -8.02 -6.09
CA PHE A 120 15.81 -8.51 -6.18
C PHE A 120 16.67 -8.14 -4.97
N LYS A 121 16.08 -7.54 -3.92
CA LYS A 121 16.77 -7.17 -2.67
C LYS A 121 18.03 -6.34 -2.97
N SER A 122 19.18 -6.72 -2.43
CA SER A 122 20.47 -6.05 -2.63
C SER A 122 20.94 -6.00 -4.09
N LEU A 123 20.47 -6.89 -4.97
CA LEU A 123 20.77 -6.80 -6.41
C LEU A 123 19.91 -5.75 -7.13
N GLY A 124 18.75 -5.44 -6.56
CA GLY A 124 17.86 -4.39 -7.06
C GLY A 124 18.31 -3.02 -6.59
N PHE A 125 18.44 -2.87 -5.27
CA PHE A 125 18.85 -1.65 -4.57
C PHE A 125 19.77 -1.98 -3.41
N ASN A 126 20.87 -1.24 -3.26
CA ASN A 126 21.80 -1.42 -2.14
C ASN A 126 21.13 -1.11 -0.79
N ILE A 127 20.24 -0.11 -0.77
CA ILE A 127 19.42 0.27 0.38
C ILE A 127 17.95 0.12 -0.05
N PRO A 128 17.16 -0.71 0.63
CA PRO A 128 15.76 -0.92 0.25
C PRO A 128 14.95 0.34 0.53
N TYR A 129 14.18 0.77 -0.46
CA TYR A 129 13.21 1.83 -0.31
C TYR A 129 11.80 1.31 -0.60
N ASP A 130 10.83 1.78 0.18
CA ASP A 130 9.44 1.33 0.08
C ASP A 130 8.62 2.29 -0.81
N PHE A 131 8.84 2.17 -2.12
CA PHE A 131 8.04 2.89 -3.12
C PHE A 131 6.56 2.56 -2.93
N ASN A 132 5.75 3.60 -2.80
CA ASN A 132 4.33 3.50 -2.49
C ASN A 132 3.46 4.36 -3.43
N GLU A 133 2.14 4.26 -3.26
CA GLU A 133 1.15 4.95 -4.07
C GLU A 133 1.25 6.49 -3.96
N SER A 134 1.69 7.02 -2.82
CA SER A 134 1.86 8.47 -2.64
C SER A 134 3.01 9.00 -3.48
N ASP A 135 4.13 8.27 -3.59
CA ASP A 135 5.24 8.65 -4.47
C ASP A 135 4.79 8.75 -5.94
N PHE A 136 3.93 7.83 -6.37
CA PHE A 136 3.31 7.84 -7.70
C PHE A 136 2.34 9.01 -7.87
N ALA A 137 1.39 9.18 -6.95
CA ALA A 137 0.35 10.20 -7.01
C ALA A 137 0.94 11.62 -7.09
N ILE A 138 1.94 11.93 -6.26
CA ILE A 138 2.61 13.24 -6.28
C ILE A 138 3.26 13.50 -7.65
N CYS A 139 3.95 12.49 -8.21
CA CYS A 139 4.59 12.64 -9.52
C CYS A 139 3.58 12.72 -10.67
N HIS A 140 2.45 12.04 -10.54
CA HIS A 140 1.36 12.11 -11.50
C HIS A 140 0.72 13.51 -11.51
N ASP A 141 0.44 14.07 -10.33
CA ASP A 141 -0.04 15.44 -10.19
C ASP A 141 0.96 16.46 -10.73
N LEU A 142 2.26 16.26 -10.46
CA LEU A 142 3.34 17.11 -10.96
C LEU A 142 3.34 17.17 -12.49
N ILE A 143 3.17 16.04 -13.19
CA ILE A 143 3.07 16.03 -14.66
C ILE A 143 1.93 16.95 -15.13
N ILE A 144 0.77 16.87 -14.49
CA ILE A 144 -0.39 17.68 -14.88
C ILE A 144 -0.14 19.16 -14.62
N VAL A 145 0.35 19.52 -13.43
CA VAL A 145 0.67 20.92 -13.07
C VAL A 145 1.65 21.53 -14.08
N PHE A 146 2.73 20.83 -14.43
CA PHE A 146 3.70 21.36 -15.39
C PHE A 146 3.16 21.47 -16.81
N LEU A 147 2.28 20.56 -17.25
CA LEU A 147 1.65 20.68 -18.56
C LEU A 147 0.67 21.84 -18.62
N ASP A 148 -0.03 22.11 -17.52
CA ASP A 148 -1.00 23.22 -17.45
C ASP A 148 -0.29 24.58 -17.29
N GLU A 149 0.82 24.65 -16.56
CA GLU A 149 1.63 25.88 -16.38
C GLU A 149 2.45 26.25 -17.63
N TYR A 150 2.92 25.26 -18.39
CA TYR A 150 3.77 25.46 -19.57
C TYR A 150 3.11 24.87 -20.83
N PRO A 151 2.01 25.47 -21.35
CA PRO A 151 1.25 24.91 -22.47
C PRO A 151 2.05 24.82 -23.77
N ASP A 152 3.02 25.71 -23.96
CA ASP A 152 3.81 25.82 -25.20
C ASP A 152 5.05 24.92 -25.24
N ARG A 153 5.45 24.32 -24.11
CA ARG A 153 6.66 23.47 -24.03
C ARG A 153 6.60 22.49 -22.86
N VAL A 154 7.19 21.32 -23.03
CA VAL A 154 7.34 20.35 -21.92
C VAL A 154 8.68 20.57 -21.23
N PRO A 155 8.71 20.99 -19.95
CA PRO A 155 9.96 21.19 -19.21
C PRO A 155 10.53 19.85 -18.69
N PHE A 156 11.03 19.05 -19.62
CA PHE A 156 11.53 17.68 -19.35
C PHE A 156 12.61 17.63 -18.28
N ASP A 157 13.58 18.55 -18.30
CA ASP A 157 14.69 18.53 -17.36
C ASP A 157 14.22 18.77 -15.91
N ALA A 158 13.31 19.74 -15.72
CA ALA A 158 12.70 20.02 -14.43
C ALA A 158 11.81 18.86 -13.95
N MET A 159 10.96 18.30 -14.82
CA MET A 159 10.15 17.13 -14.48
C MET A 159 11.02 15.93 -14.08
N LYS A 160 12.07 15.66 -14.86
CA LYS A 160 12.98 14.54 -14.60
C LYS A 160 13.71 14.72 -13.27
N TYR A 161 14.21 15.91 -12.98
CA TYR A 161 14.86 16.21 -11.70
C TYR A 161 13.89 16.01 -10.53
N LEU A 162 12.70 16.61 -10.58
CA LEU A 162 11.74 16.52 -9.49
C LEU A 162 11.21 15.10 -9.26
N ILE A 163 10.96 14.35 -10.34
CA ILE A 163 10.50 12.96 -10.23
C ILE A 163 11.65 12.06 -9.79
N ALA A 164 12.74 11.99 -10.57
CA ALA A 164 13.76 10.98 -10.37
C ALA A 164 14.71 11.28 -9.21
N GLU A 165 15.07 12.55 -9.00
CA GLU A 165 16.05 12.94 -7.97
C GLU A 165 15.36 13.39 -6.69
N ALA A 166 14.36 14.27 -6.76
CA ALA A 166 13.75 14.80 -5.55
C ALA A 166 12.76 13.83 -4.90
N ASN A 167 11.83 13.24 -5.66
CA ASN A 167 10.81 12.35 -5.12
C ASN A 167 11.31 10.90 -4.95
N TYR A 168 11.77 10.28 -6.03
CA TYR A 168 12.19 8.86 -6.01
C TYR A 168 13.64 8.66 -5.55
N GLY A 169 14.52 9.64 -5.77
CA GLY A 169 15.96 9.55 -5.50
C GLY A 169 16.40 10.21 -4.19
N GLY A 170 15.55 11.01 -3.57
CA GLY A 170 15.87 11.79 -2.37
C GLY A 170 15.75 10.99 -1.06
N ARG A 171 15.60 9.67 -1.15
CA ARG A 171 15.26 8.80 -0.03
C ARG A 171 16.15 7.56 0.03
#